data_AF-A0A1C6UX54-F1
#
_entry.id   AF-A0A1C6UX54-F1
#
_cell.length_a   1.000
_cell.length_b   1.000
_cell.length_c   1.000
_cell.angle_alpha   90.00
_cell.angle_beta   90.00
_cell.angle_gamma   90.00
#
_symmetry.space_group_name_H-M   'P 1'
#
loop_
_entity.id
_entity.type
_entity.pdbx_description
1 polymer ?
#
loop_
_entity_poly.entity_id
_entity_poly.type
_entity_poly.pdbx_seq_one_letter_code
_entity_poly.pdbx_strand_id
1 'polypeptide(L)'
;MPGRSRANGEGSIFPYRNGFAAYVWVEKPDGKRGRKWVYGKTREEVHDKWIKLHGQAKAGPVATRSPTVGEYAGYWLREIVKPNLAPGSYVTYEVVVRLYLVPGLGRKRLDKLRVSDVQTWINEVGRTCQCCAQGKDERRKPAQRRCCALGRCCRDLPSATSVTHLRTVLRTLLSHAITEGLITRNVASLVKLPPVRKRKRKAWTSDEARRFLESARADDDPLYAAYVLVLVLGLRKGEMLGLTWADVDLDAGELTIDRQLQRVGAELLHRETKTAASDATLPLPDICTVALDRRRAAQTTARDAAGPAWQPSELIFTTRYGRPVEPRNFNRFWDRRCDAAGVRRITVRDARRTCASLLADLDVHPRVAMQILRHAQFAITMEVYTVVSSAATRDALRRLGSALDR
;
A
#
# COMPACT_ATOMS: atom_id res chain seq x y z
N MET A 1 7.68 40.19 -59.66
CA MET A 1 8.33 39.61 -58.47
C MET A 1 7.46 38.47 -57.95
N PRO A 2 7.95 37.23 -57.90
CA PRO A 2 7.16 36.13 -57.36
C PRO A 2 7.00 36.36 -55.85
N GLY A 3 5.75 36.47 -55.40
CA GLY A 3 5.42 36.65 -53.99
C GLY A 3 6.05 35.52 -53.19
N ARG A 4 6.86 35.88 -52.18
CA ARG A 4 7.48 34.93 -51.24
C ARG A 4 6.37 34.19 -50.49
N SER A 5 5.91 33.09 -51.07
CA SER A 5 5.16 32.04 -50.37
C SER A 5 6.08 31.50 -49.29
N ARG A 6 5.78 31.81 -48.02
CA ARG A 6 6.54 31.31 -46.88
C ARG A 6 6.47 29.79 -46.86
N ALA A 7 7.60 29.13 -46.58
CA ALA A 7 7.61 27.68 -46.47
C ALA A 7 6.69 27.23 -45.32
N ASN A 8 6.08 26.04 -45.46
CA ASN A 8 5.24 25.43 -44.42
C ASN A 8 6.05 25.28 -43.11
N GLY A 9 5.89 26.23 -42.18
CA GLY A 9 6.61 26.22 -40.89
C GLY A 9 7.26 27.54 -40.48
N GLU A 10 7.43 28.53 -41.38
CA GLU A 10 8.21 29.77 -41.13
C GLU A 10 7.50 30.86 -40.30
N GLY A 11 6.63 30.49 -39.35
CA GLY A 11 6.08 31.44 -38.37
C GLY A 11 4.80 32.12 -38.84
N SER A 12 3.71 31.72 -38.19
CA SER A 12 2.33 32.16 -38.40
C SER A 12 1.92 33.24 -37.40
N ILE A 13 2.82 34.17 -37.02
CA ILE A 13 2.45 35.25 -36.10
C ILE A 13 1.72 36.33 -36.90
N PHE A 14 0.45 36.57 -36.59
CA PHE A 14 -0.38 37.58 -37.23
C PHE A 14 -1.23 38.35 -36.21
N PRO A 15 -1.66 39.58 -36.54
CA PRO A 15 -2.59 40.33 -35.71
C PRO A 15 -3.91 39.57 -35.50
N TYR A 16 -4.37 39.48 -34.25
CA TYR A 16 -5.61 38.80 -33.90
C TYR A 16 -6.32 39.54 -32.77
N ARG A 17 -7.48 40.14 -33.08
CA ARG A 17 -8.22 41.03 -32.18
C ARG A 17 -7.28 42.12 -31.62
N ASN A 18 -7.26 42.35 -30.31
CA ASN A 18 -6.47 43.38 -29.64
C ASN A 18 -5.02 42.93 -29.35
N GLY A 19 -4.43 42.09 -30.20
CA GLY A 19 -3.10 41.51 -29.98
C GLY A 19 -2.61 40.68 -31.16
N PHE A 20 -1.83 39.65 -30.88
CA PHE A 20 -1.25 38.75 -31.87
C PHE A 20 -1.63 37.29 -31.56
N ALA A 21 -1.68 36.46 -32.61
CA ALA A 21 -1.84 35.02 -32.51
C ALA A 21 -0.83 34.30 -33.38
N ALA A 22 -0.48 33.08 -32.99
CA ALA A 22 0.23 32.14 -33.85
C ALA A 22 -0.26 30.72 -33.62
N TYR A 23 -0.02 29.84 -34.58
CA TYR A 23 -0.36 28.43 -34.44
C TYR A 23 0.79 27.51 -34.83
N VAL A 24 0.82 26.34 -34.20
CA VAL A 24 1.72 25.24 -34.54
C VAL A 24 0.86 24.02 -34.85
N TRP A 25 1.21 23.31 -35.91
CA TRP A 25 0.66 21.97 -36.16
C TRP A 25 1.28 20.99 -35.17
N VAL A 26 0.43 20.34 -34.40
CA VAL A 26 0.83 19.34 -33.41
C VAL A 26 0.17 18.02 -33.73
N GLU A 27 0.90 16.94 -33.51
CA GLU A 27 0.30 15.62 -33.37
C GLU A 27 -0.34 15.54 -31.99
N LYS A 28 -1.61 15.15 -31.93
CA LYS A 28 -2.32 14.96 -30.68
C LYS A 28 -2.04 13.54 -30.14
N PRO A 29 -2.27 13.28 -28.85
CA PRO A 29 -2.16 11.95 -28.28
C PRO A 29 -3.02 10.86 -28.96
N ASP A 30 -4.09 11.24 -29.66
CA ASP A 30 -4.94 10.34 -30.44
C ASP A 30 -4.39 10.04 -31.86
N GLY A 31 -3.14 10.45 -32.15
CA GLY A 31 -2.47 10.29 -33.45
C GLY A 31 -2.96 11.26 -34.53
N LYS A 32 -3.95 12.11 -34.24
CA LYS A 32 -4.49 13.06 -35.23
C LYS A 32 -3.68 14.35 -35.23
N ARG A 33 -3.47 14.93 -36.42
CA ARG A 33 -2.89 16.27 -36.54
C ARG A 33 -3.93 17.34 -36.20
N GLY A 34 -3.52 18.36 -35.45
CA GLY A 34 -4.35 19.51 -35.12
C GLY A 34 -3.54 20.79 -35.01
N ARG A 35 -4.21 21.93 -35.00
CA ARG A 35 -3.57 23.23 -34.75
C ARG A 35 -3.72 23.58 -33.28
N LYS A 36 -2.61 23.96 -32.64
CA LYS A 36 -2.61 24.56 -31.30
C LYS A 36 -2.22 26.02 -31.40
N TRP A 37 -3.04 26.87 -30.81
CA TRP A 37 -2.94 28.31 -30.90
C TRP A 37 -2.28 28.91 -29.67
N VAL A 38 -1.50 29.96 -29.89
CA VAL A 38 -0.93 30.83 -28.85
C VAL A 38 -1.35 32.27 -29.14
N TYR A 39 -1.62 33.03 -28.07
CA TYR A 39 -2.10 34.41 -28.14
C TYR A 39 -1.29 35.28 -27.16
N GLY A 40 -1.20 36.58 -27.44
CA GLY A 40 -0.48 37.55 -26.61
C GLY A 40 -0.80 38.98 -27.03
N LYS A 41 -0.41 39.94 -26.19
CA LYS A 41 -0.62 41.38 -26.48
C LYS A 41 0.45 41.92 -27.42
N THR A 42 1.69 41.43 -27.30
CA THR A 42 2.82 41.86 -28.15
C THR A 42 3.26 40.73 -29.07
N ARG A 43 3.91 41.11 -30.19
CA ARG A 43 4.43 40.16 -31.17
C ARG A 43 5.54 39.28 -30.58
N GLU A 44 6.39 39.87 -29.73
CA GLU A 44 7.49 39.19 -29.04
C GLU A 44 6.97 38.13 -28.05
N GLU A 45 5.97 38.46 -27.24
CA GLU A 45 5.32 37.52 -26.32
C GLU A 45 4.75 36.30 -27.07
N VAL A 46 4.16 36.52 -28.24
CA VAL A 46 3.62 35.44 -29.08
C VAL A 46 4.74 34.64 -29.73
N HIS A 47 5.85 35.28 -30.12
CA HIS A 47 7.01 34.61 -30.69
C HIS A 47 7.64 33.62 -29.69
N ASP A 48 7.86 34.04 -28.45
CA ASP A 48 8.39 33.16 -27.40
C ASP A 48 7.48 31.98 -27.11
N LYS A 49 6.16 32.24 -27.01
CA LYS A 49 5.15 31.19 -26.85
C LYS A 49 5.14 30.24 -28.05
N TRP A 50 5.32 30.76 -29.26
CA TRP A 50 5.36 29.98 -30.48
C TRP A 50 6.60 29.10 -30.56
N ILE A 51 7.81 29.64 -30.29
CA ILE A 51 9.05 28.86 -30.22
C ILE A 51 8.90 27.72 -29.22
N LYS A 52 8.40 28.01 -28.01
CA LYS A 52 8.19 27.02 -26.97
C LYS A 52 7.21 25.93 -27.38
N LEU A 53 6.09 26.30 -28.00
CA LEU A 53 5.11 25.34 -28.50
C LEU A 53 5.67 24.51 -29.66
N HIS A 54 6.48 25.11 -30.52
CA HIS A 54 7.14 24.43 -31.63
C HIS A 54 8.18 23.41 -31.14
N GLY A 55 8.97 23.78 -30.14
CA GLY A 55 9.89 22.84 -29.45
C GLY A 55 9.14 21.68 -28.79
N GLN A 56 8.00 21.95 -28.14
CA GLN A 56 7.14 20.89 -27.58
C GLN A 56 6.59 19.96 -28.65
N ALA A 57 6.14 20.50 -29.79
CA ALA A 57 5.61 19.72 -30.91
C ALA A 57 6.68 18.82 -31.54
N LYS A 58 7.94 19.28 -31.59
CA LYS A 58 9.07 18.45 -32.04
C LYS A 58 9.45 17.36 -31.05
N ALA A 59 9.26 17.60 -29.75
CA ALA A 59 9.60 16.64 -28.70
C ALA A 59 8.58 15.49 -28.56
N GLY A 60 7.39 15.61 -29.15
CA GLY A 60 6.37 14.55 -29.16
C GLY A 60 4.94 15.10 -29.24
N PRO A 61 3.93 14.23 -29.04
CA PRO A 61 2.53 14.61 -29.09
C PRO A 61 2.19 15.70 -28.06
N VAL A 62 1.38 16.68 -28.49
CA VAL A 62 0.95 17.81 -27.64
C VAL A 62 -0.57 17.84 -27.57
N ALA A 63 -1.11 17.60 -26.38
CA ALA A 63 -2.54 17.72 -26.14
C ALA A 63 -3.07 19.13 -26.44
N THR A 64 -4.13 19.22 -27.27
CA THR A 64 -4.82 20.48 -27.60
C THR A 64 -5.80 20.90 -26.51
N ARG A 65 -6.38 19.94 -25.78
CA ARG A 65 -7.19 20.14 -24.58
C ARG A 65 -6.59 19.28 -23.47
N SER A 66 -6.48 19.83 -22.28
CA SER A 66 -5.93 19.13 -21.12
C SER A 66 -7.02 19.06 -20.04
N PRO A 67 -7.39 17.87 -19.56
CA PRO A 67 -8.39 17.73 -18.50
C PRO A 67 -7.88 18.34 -17.20
N THR A 68 -8.83 18.56 -16.28
CA THR A 68 -8.50 18.84 -14.89
C THR A 68 -7.90 17.61 -14.21
N VAL A 69 -7.17 17.82 -13.12
CA VAL A 69 -6.65 16.73 -12.28
C VAL A 69 -7.78 15.82 -11.83
N GLY A 70 -8.95 16.37 -11.48
CA GLY A 70 -10.10 15.59 -11.03
C GLY A 70 -10.70 14.71 -12.12
N GLU A 71 -10.91 15.26 -13.31
CA GLU A 71 -11.42 14.50 -14.47
C GLU A 71 -10.48 13.37 -14.84
N TYR A 72 -9.17 13.66 -14.93
CA TYR A 72 -8.18 12.65 -15.25
C TYR A 72 -8.03 11.62 -14.14
N ALA A 73 -8.11 12.01 -12.87
CA ALA A 73 -8.09 11.06 -11.76
C ALA A 73 -9.26 10.08 -11.82
N GLY A 74 -10.45 10.54 -12.21
CA GLY A 74 -11.62 9.68 -12.41
C GLY A 74 -11.42 8.68 -13.54
N TYR A 75 -10.92 9.13 -14.69
CA TYR A 75 -10.52 8.27 -15.81
C TYR A 75 -9.47 7.24 -15.38
N TRP A 76 -8.37 7.70 -14.77
CA TRP A 76 -7.27 6.87 -14.31
C TRP A 76 -7.72 5.80 -13.32
N LEU A 77 -8.59 6.14 -12.37
CA LEU A 77 -9.13 5.16 -11.43
C LEU A 77 -9.97 4.07 -12.13
N ARG A 78 -10.82 4.46 -13.09
CA ARG A 78 -11.77 3.55 -13.74
C ARG A 78 -11.12 2.67 -14.80
N GLU A 79 -10.31 3.25 -15.67
CA GLU A 79 -9.78 2.56 -16.86
C GLU A 79 -8.39 1.95 -16.61
N ILE A 80 -7.61 2.51 -15.69
CA ILE A 80 -6.23 2.08 -15.46
C ILE A 80 -6.09 1.31 -14.14
N VAL A 81 -6.53 1.90 -13.02
CA VAL A 81 -6.31 1.30 -11.70
C VAL A 81 -7.25 0.12 -11.46
N LYS A 82 -8.56 0.30 -11.64
CA LYS A 82 -9.55 -0.74 -11.32
C LYS A 82 -9.35 -2.04 -12.13
N PRO A 83 -9.03 -2.01 -13.43
CA PRO A 83 -8.87 -3.25 -14.22
C PRO A 83 -7.51 -3.92 -14.02
N ASN A 84 -6.45 -3.15 -13.76
CA ASN A 84 -5.07 -3.66 -13.78
C ASN A 84 -4.43 -3.86 -12.41
N LEU A 85 -5.04 -3.35 -11.32
CA LEU A 85 -4.49 -3.46 -9.96
C LEU A 85 -5.43 -4.22 -9.04
N ALA A 86 -4.84 -4.87 -8.04
CA ALA A 86 -5.58 -5.61 -7.02
C ALA A 86 -6.63 -4.70 -6.32
N PRO A 87 -7.82 -5.22 -5.97
CA PRO A 87 -8.92 -4.43 -5.42
C PRO A 87 -8.56 -3.55 -4.22
N GLY A 88 -7.73 -4.03 -3.30
CA GLY A 88 -7.25 -3.24 -2.16
C GLY A 88 -6.42 -2.02 -2.57
N SER A 89 -5.69 -2.10 -3.69
CA SER A 89 -4.93 -0.99 -4.24
C SER A 89 -5.87 0.07 -4.81
N TYR A 90 -6.91 -0.36 -5.55
CA TYR A 90 -7.96 0.54 -6.03
C TYR A 90 -8.63 1.31 -4.90
N VAL A 91 -9.10 0.63 -3.85
CA VAL A 91 -9.74 1.29 -2.70
C VAL A 91 -8.80 2.31 -2.05
N THR A 92 -7.52 1.97 -1.94
CA THR A 92 -6.52 2.88 -1.37
C THR A 92 -6.37 4.14 -2.25
N TYR A 93 -6.25 3.98 -3.56
CA TYR A 93 -6.10 5.10 -4.49
C TYR A 93 -7.38 5.94 -4.57
N GLU A 94 -8.55 5.31 -4.61
CA GLU A 94 -9.86 5.96 -4.62
C GLU A 94 -10.01 6.88 -3.42
N VAL A 95 -9.70 6.39 -2.21
CA VAL A 95 -9.77 7.19 -0.98
C VAL A 95 -8.85 8.41 -1.06
N VAL A 96 -7.64 8.25 -1.58
CA VAL A 96 -6.68 9.35 -1.76
C VAL A 96 -7.20 10.37 -2.77
N VAL A 97 -7.73 9.90 -3.90
CA VAL A 97 -8.27 10.75 -4.95
C VAL A 97 -9.48 11.53 -4.44
N ARG A 98 -10.49 10.85 -3.88
CA ARG A 98 -11.75 11.45 -3.44
C ARG A 98 -11.59 12.39 -2.26
N LEU A 99 -10.78 12.02 -1.26
CA LEU A 99 -10.68 12.79 -0.02
C LEU A 99 -9.60 13.86 -0.01
N TYR A 100 -8.60 13.77 -0.91
CA TYR A 100 -7.44 14.68 -0.87
C TYR A 100 -7.13 15.32 -2.23
N LEU A 101 -7.00 14.55 -3.30
CA LEU A 101 -6.60 15.10 -4.60
C LEU A 101 -7.71 15.94 -5.23
N VAL A 102 -8.94 15.43 -5.29
CA VAL A 102 -10.06 16.15 -5.90
C VAL A 102 -10.39 17.44 -5.12
N PRO A 103 -10.51 17.42 -3.78
CA PRO A 103 -10.77 18.65 -3.02
C PRO A 103 -9.65 19.68 -3.12
N GLY A 104 -8.38 19.24 -3.14
CA GLY A 104 -7.24 20.16 -3.11
C GLY A 104 -6.74 20.62 -4.48
N LEU A 105 -6.63 19.71 -5.45
CA LEU A 105 -6.04 19.96 -6.77
C LEU A 105 -7.02 19.69 -7.93
N GLY A 106 -8.18 19.09 -7.67
CA GLY A 106 -9.07 18.54 -8.69
C GLY A 106 -9.53 19.54 -9.76
N ARG A 107 -9.67 20.82 -9.40
CA ARG A 107 -10.08 21.89 -10.33
C ARG A 107 -8.95 22.41 -11.22
N LYS A 108 -7.68 22.15 -10.89
CA LYS A 108 -6.54 22.62 -11.68
C LYS A 108 -6.40 21.75 -12.94
N ARG A 109 -6.11 22.38 -14.07
CA ARG A 109 -5.76 21.68 -15.32
C ARG A 109 -4.39 21.02 -15.21
N LEU A 110 -4.26 19.80 -15.76
CA LEU A 110 -2.99 19.06 -15.74
C LEU A 110 -1.84 19.87 -16.34
N ASP A 111 -2.06 20.50 -17.50
CA ASP A 111 -1.04 21.31 -18.19
C ASP A 111 -0.68 22.63 -17.46
N LYS A 112 -1.45 23.02 -16.45
CA LYS A 112 -1.24 24.23 -15.64
C LYS A 112 -0.81 23.93 -14.21
N LEU A 113 -0.79 22.66 -13.80
CA LEU A 113 -0.36 22.27 -12.47
C LEU A 113 1.14 22.57 -12.28
N ARG A 114 1.47 23.37 -11.28
CA ARG A 114 2.85 23.75 -10.95
C ARG A 114 3.35 22.99 -9.73
N VAL A 115 4.69 22.93 -9.59
CA VAL A 115 5.33 22.37 -8.39
C VAL A 115 4.88 23.11 -7.13
N SER A 116 4.74 24.44 -7.21
CA SER A 116 4.24 25.27 -6.10
C SER A 116 2.83 24.90 -5.65
N ASP A 117 1.93 24.59 -6.60
CA ASP A 117 0.56 24.17 -6.28
C ASP A 117 0.56 22.88 -5.45
N VAL A 118 1.36 21.89 -5.88
CA VAL A 118 1.45 20.60 -5.19
C VAL A 118 2.16 20.74 -3.85
N GLN A 119 3.22 21.56 -3.77
CA GLN A 119 3.95 21.81 -2.52
C GLN A 119 3.04 22.47 -1.47
N THR A 120 2.31 23.52 -1.85
CA THR A 120 1.38 24.21 -0.95
C THR A 120 0.26 23.28 -0.50
N TRP A 121 -0.35 22.54 -1.43
CA TRP A 121 -1.40 21.56 -1.11
C TRP A 121 -0.92 20.49 -0.12
N ILE A 122 0.26 19.90 -0.34
CA ILE A 122 0.84 18.89 0.56
C ILE A 122 1.10 19.47 1.96
N ASN A 123 1.65 20.68 2.03
CA ASN A 123 1.92 21.35 3.31
C ASN A 123 0.63 21.66 4.06
N GLU A 124 -0.40 22.10 3.35
CA GLU A 124 -1.73 22.36 3.90
C GLU A 124 -2.37 21.08 4.44
N VAL A 125 -2.39 20.00 3.64
CA VAL A 125 -2.93 18.71 4.08
C VAL A 125 -2.24 18.21 5.36
N GLY A 126 -0.92 18.39 5.47
CA GLY A 126 -0.16 18.03 6.67
C GLY A 126 -0.50 18.85 7.92
N ARG A 127 -1.12 20.03 7.77
CA ARG A 127 -1.50 20.94 8.87
C ARG A 127 -3.01 20.99 9.12
N THR A 128 -3.80 20.42 8.20
CA THR A 128 -5.26 20.43 8.29
C THR A 128 -5.78 19.19 9.02
N CYS A 129 -6.67 19.43 9.99
CA CYS A 129 -7.37 18.36 10.69
C CYS A 129 -8.30 17.60 9.73
N GLN A 130 -8.04 16.31 9.54
CA GLN A 130 -8.80 15.44 8.63
C GLN A 130 -10.19 15.10 9.15
N CYS A 131 -10.43 15.27 10.44
CA CYS A 131 -11.77 15.17 11.01
C CYS A 131 -12.66 16.31 10.50
N CYS A 132 -12.17 17.55 10.62
CA CYS A 132 -12.88 18.75 10.18
C CYS A 132 -13.00 18.81 8.66
N ALA A 133 -11.88 18.67 7.93
CA ALA A 133 -11.86 18.80 6.47
C ALA A 133 -12.77 17.80 5.74
N GLN A 134 -13.08 16.68 6.37
CA GLN A 134 -13.92 15.63 5.78
C GLN A 134 -15.29 15.53 6.44
N GLY A 135 -15.65 16.41 7.39
CA GLY A 135 -16.92 16.37 8.12
C GLY A 135 -17.14 15.07 8.91
N LYS A 136 -16.06 14.45 9.43
CA LYS A 136 -16.18 13.15 10.13
C LYS A 136 -16.94 13.26 11.44
N ASP A 137 -16.76 14.36 12.16
CA ASP A 137 -17.41 14.55 13.46
C ASP A 137 -18.87 14.96 13.32
N GLU A 138 -19.19 15.81 12.36
CA GLU A 138 -20.56 16.23 12.05
C GLU A 138 -21.47 15.05 11.71
N ARG A 139 -20.94 14.05 11.00
CA ARG A 139 -21.65 12.79 10.68
C ARG A 139 -21.88 11.87 11.88
N ARG A 140 -21.29 12.15 13.04
CA ARG A 140 -21.53 11.33 14.24
C ARG A 140 -22.86 11.69 14.89
N LYS A 141 -23.42 10.71 15.59
CA LYS A 141 -24.55 10.93 16.51
C LYS A 141 -24.20 12.07 17.48
N PRO A 142 -25.16 12.95 17.85
CA PRO A 142 -24.89 14.11 18.71
C PRO A 142 -24.07 13.80 19.96
N ALA A 143 -24.40 12.72 20.67
CA ALA A 143 -23.69 12.26 21.88
C ALA A 143 -22.23 11.80 21.65
N GLN A 144 -21.79 11.60 20.41
CA GLN A 144 -20.45 11.10 20.05
C GLN A 144 -19.58 12.15 19.34
N ARG A 145 -20.10 13.37 19.16
CA ARG A 145 -19.38 14.51 18.60
C ARG A 145 -18.30 14.96 19.58
N ARG A 146 -17.11 15.27 19.07
CA ARG A 146 -15.94 15.61 19.90
C ARG A 146 -14.99 16.63 19.26
N CYS A 147 -15.34 17.17 18.10
CA CYS A 147 -14.48 18.00 17.28
C CYS A 147 -15.27 19.16 16.63
N CYS A 148 -15.28 19.28 15.29
CA CYS A 148 -15.78 20.47 14.58
C CYS A 148 -17.22 20.80 14.93
N ALA A 149 -18.04 19.79 15.20
CA ALA A 149 -19.43 19.97 15.57
C ALA A 149 -19.63 20.57 16.99
N LEU A 150 -18.57 20.65 17.81
CA LEU A 150 -18.55 21.30 19.12
C LEU A 150 -17.65 22.55 19.16
N GLY A 151 -17.19 23.05 18.01
CA GLY A 151 -16.28 24.19 17.94
C GLY A 151 -14.85 23.93 18.47
N ARG A 152 -14.49 22.66 18.73
CA ARG A 152 -13.14 22.27 19.20
C ARG A 152 -12.43 21.42 18.15
N CYS A 153 -11.11 21.51 18.01
CA CYS A 153 -10.37 20.73 17.02
C CYS A 153 -9.63 19.54 17.66
N CYS A 154 -9.86 18.32 17.16
CA CYS A 154 -9.16 17.12 17.63
C CYS A 154 -7.74 16.98 17.06
N ARG A 155 -7.32 17.90 16.17
CA ARG A 155 -6.00 17.91 15.53
C ARG A 155 -5.60 16.54 14.96
N ASP A 156 -6.55 15.84 14.32
CA ASP A 156 -6.32 14.58 13.63
C ASP A 156 -5.57 14.86 12.32
N LEU A 157 -4.27 15.12 12.45
CA LEU A 157 -3.37 15.46 11.34
C LEU A 157 -2.85 14.18 10.68
N PRO A 158 -2.72 14.15 9.34
CA PRO A 158 -2.10 13.02 8.65
C PRO A 158 -0.66 12.81 9.13
N SER A 159 -0.28 11.53 9.30
CA SER A 159 1.13 11.21 9.56
C SER A 159 2.03 11.56 8.37
N ALA A 160 3.32 11.80 8.60
CA ALA A 160 4.28 12.06 7.52
C ALA A 160 4.33 10.93 6.46
N THR A 161 4.11 9.68 6.89
CA THR A 161 3.95 8.52 5.99
C THR A 161 2.71 8.64 5.12
N SER A 162 1.58 9.06 5.71
CA SER A 162 0.33 9.31 4.98
C SER A 162 0.55 10.42 3.93
N VAL A 163 1.18 11.54 4.29
CA VAL A 163 1.52 12.62 3.36
C VAL A 163 2.42 12.12 2.22
N THR A 164 3.41 11.29 2.54
CA THR A 164 4.28 10.66 1.53
C THR A 164 3.48 9.77 0.58
N HIS A 165 2.50 9.03 1.09
CA HIS A 165 1.61 8.22 0.28
C HIS A 165 0.74 9.07 -0.65
N LEU A 166 0.18 10.19 -0.18
CA LEU A 166 -0.58 11.13 -1.01
C LEU A 166 0.26 11.63 -2.21
N ARG A 167 1.50 12.06 -1.95
CA ARG A 167 2.44 12.44 -3.03
C ARG A 167 2.69 11.29 -3.99
N THR A 168 2.83 10.06 -3.47
CA THR A 168 3.12 8.87 -4.28
C THR A 168 1.97 8.57 -5.24
N VAL A 169 0.72 8.61 -4.78
CA VAL A 169 -0.46 8.42 -5.63
C VAL A 169 -0.54 9.50 -6.71
N LEU A 170 -0.35 10.77 -6.35
CA LEU A 170 -0.34 11.86 -7.33
C LEU A 170 0.81 11.70 -8.35
N ARG A 171 1.99 11.30 -7.91
CA ARG A 171 3.13 11.02 -8.79
C ARG A 171 2.78 9.90 -9.77
N THR A 172 2.19 8.80 -9.32
CA THR A 172 1.78 7.69 -10.20
C THR A 172 0.74 8.16 -11.23
N LEU A 173 -0.29 8.88 -10.79
CA LEU A 173 -1.30 9.47 -11.68
C LEU A 173 -0.67 10.37 -12.75
N LEU A 174 0.20 11.30 -12.36
CA LEU A 174 0.88 12.20 -13.31
C LEU A 174 1.87 11.46 -14.21
N SER A 175 2.44 10.34 -13.78
CA SER A 175 3.26 9.50 -14.64
C SER A 175 2.45 8.86 -15.77
N HIS A 176 1.23 8.38 -15.50
CA HIS A 176 0.33 7.91 -16.56
C HIS A 176 -0.05 9.05 -17.52
N ALA A 177 -0.30 10.26 -17.01
CA ALA A 177 -0.59 11.41 -17.85
C ALA A 177 0.58 11.79 -18.78
N ILE A 178 1.82 11.49 -18.40
CA ILE A 178 3.00 11.64 -19.28
C ILE A 178 3.00 10.57 -20.35
N THR A 179 2.77 9.31 -19.97
CA THR A 179 2.70 8.18 -20.90
C THR A 179 1.63 8.41 -21.98
N GLU A 180 0.50 9.02 -21.62
CA GLU A 180 -0.56 9.42 -22.55
C GLU A 180 -0.31 10.77 -23.26
N GLY A 181 0.85 11.41 -23.09
CA GLY A 181 1.19 12.66 -23.77
C GLY A 181 0.35 13.88 -23.37
N LEU A 182 -0.35 13.83 -22.23
CA LEU A 182 -1.17 14.96 -21.73
C LEU A 182 -0.32 16.06 -21.09
N ILE A 183 0.82 15.69 -20.51
CA ILE A 183 1.80 16.57 -19.90
C ILE A 183 3.22 16.07 -20.18
N THR A 184 4.20 16.97 -20.13
CA THR A 184 5.61 16.63 -20.43
C THR A 184 6.48 16.42 -19.20
N ARG A 185 5.98 16.77 -18.01
CA ARG A 185 6.74 16.69 -16.75
C ARG A 185 5.88 16.26 -15.58
N ASN A 186 6.46 15.48 -14.68
CA ASN A 186 5.79 15.09 -13.44
C ASN A 186 6.10 16.12 -12.36
N VAL A 187 5.18 17.05 -12.10
CA VAL A 187 5.42 18.08 -11.08
C VAL A 187 5.44 17.53 -9.65
N ALA A 188 4.80 16.39 -9.39
CA ALA A 188 4.78 15.77 -8.07
C ALA A 188 6.10 15.10 -7.69
N SER A 189 6.94 14.72 -8.67
CA SER A 189 8.27 14.18 -8.38
C SER A 189 9.26 15.22 -7.86
N LEU A 190 8.99 16.51 -8.11
CA LEU A 190 9.84 17.64 -7.72
C LEU A 190 9.52 18.22 -6.35
N VAL A 191 8.47 17.72 -5.70
CA VAL A 191 8.01 18.22 -4.39
C VAL A 191 8.86 17.68 -3.26
N LYS A 192 9.29 18.57 -2.37
CA LYS A 192 10.09 18.22 -1.20
C LYS A 192 9.17 17.78 -0.06
N LEU A 193 9.54 16.67 0.59
CA LEU A 193 8.89 16.16 1.78
C LEU A 193 9.93 16.03 2.90
N PRO A 194 9.53 16.24 4.17
CA PRO A 194 10.41 15.97 5.29
C PRO A 194 10.76 14.47 5.32
N PRO A 195 12.00 14.12 5.69
CA PRO A 195 12.41 12.73 5.80
C PRO A 195 11.58 12.02 6.87
N VAL A 196 10.96 10.90 6.51
CA VAL A 196 10.23 10.06 7.46
C VAL A 196 11.24 9.16 8.16
N ARG A 197 11.49 9.40 9.46
CA ARG A 197 12.28 8.48 10.27
C ARG A 197 11.57 7.13 10.35
N LYS A 198 12.23 6.07 9.87
CA LYS A 198 11.74 4.70 10.03
C LYS A 198 11.76 4.36 11.52
N ARG A 199 10.60 4.06 12.11
CA ARG A 199 10.54 3.55 13.49
C ARG A 199 11.18 2.15 13.51
N LYS A 200 12.04 1.90 14.50
CA LYS A 200 12.55 0.54 14.76
C LYS A 200 11.35 -0.35 15.09
N ARG A 201 11.16 -1.43 14.32
CA ARG A 201 10.07 -2.38 14.55
C ARG A 201 10.41 -3.26 15.74
N LYS A 202 9.41 -3.60 16.53
CA LYS A 202 9.56 -4.45 17.72
C LYS A 202 9.36 -5.91 17.29
N ALA A 203 10.29 -6.78 17.65
CA ALA A 203 10.10 -8.23 17.64
C ALA A 203 10.03 -8.73 19.07
N TRP A 204 9.35 -9.86 19.28
CA TRP A 204 9.40 -10.58 20.54
C TRP A 204 10.71 -11.37 20.68
N THR A 205 11.10 -11.60 21.93
CA THR A 205 12.09 -12.63 22.26
C THR A 205 11.46 -14.02 22.18
N SER A 206 12.28 -15.07 22.17
CA SER A 206 11.82 -16.46 22.24
C SER A 206 10.95 -16.72 23.47
N ASP A 207 11.30 -16.14 24.63
CA ASP A 207 10.50 -16.27 25.85
C ASP A 207 9.12 -15.62 25.73
N GLU A 208 9.04 -14.40 25.17
CA GLU A 208 7.76 -13.73 24.95
C GLU A 208 6.87 -14.50 23.96
N ALA A 209 7.44 -15.03 22.87
CA ALA A 209 6.71 -15.84 21.91
C ALA A 209 6.20 -17.15 22.55
N ARG A 210 7.04 -17.81 23.38
CA ARG A 210 6.67 -19.00 24.14
C ARG A 210 5.53 -18.72 25.11
N ARG A 211 5.66 -17.71 25.97
CA ARG A 211 4.61 -17.32 26.95
C ARG A 211 3.28 -17.01 26.27
N PHE A 212 3.33 -16.35 25.11
CA PHE A 212 2.13 -16.07 24.32
C PHE A 212 1.42 -17.35 23.85
N LEU A 213 2.17 -18.31 23.31
CA LEU A 213 1.62 -19.59 22.84
C LEU A 213 1.14 -20.48 24.00
N GLU A 214 1.91 -20.55 25.09
CA GLU A 214 1.52 -21.31 26.29
C GLU A 214 0.23 -20.78 26.90
N SER A 215 0.11 -19.45 27.04
CA SER A 215 -1.11 -18.81 27.53
C SER A 215 -2.31 -19.08 26.61
N ALA A 216 -2.14 -19.01 25.29
CA ALA A 216 -3.21 -19.34 24.35
C ALA A 216 -3.63 -20.81 24.41
N ARG A 217 -2.67 -21.72 24.61
CA ARG A 217 -2.93 -23.16 24.75
C ARG A 217 -3.64 -23.49 26.07
N ALA A 218 -3.26 -22.84 27.17
CA ALA A 218 -3.85 -23.07 28.48
C ALA A 218 -5.33 -22.64 28.55
N ASP A 219 -5.68 -21.56 27.85
CA ASP A 219 -7.04 -21.03 27.79
C ASP A 219 -7.94 -21.73 26.73
N ASP A 220 -7.42 -22.77 26.06
CA ASP A 220 -8.06 -23.43 24.91
C ASP A 220 -8.55 -22.43 23.84
N ASP A 221 -7.71 -21.43 23.52
CA ASP A 221 -8.08 -20.36 22.59
C ASP A 221 -8.39 -20.96 21.19
N PRO A 222 -9.58 -20.73 20.61
CA PRO A 222 -9.96 -21.25 19.29
C PRO A 222 -9.01 -20.83 18.15
N LEU A 223 -8.22 -19.77 18.36
CA LEU A 223 -7.24 -19.25 17.42
C LEU A 223 -5.79 -19.66 17.74
N TYR A 224 -5.57 -20.59 18.68
CA TYR A 224 -4.24 -21.09 19.01
C TYR A 224 -3.44 -21.52 17.76
N ALA A 225 -4.04 -22.32 16.87
CA ALA A 225 -3.37 -22.75 15.64
C ALA A 225 -2.99 -21.58 14.71
N ALA A 226 -3.83 -20.54 14.65
CA ALA A 226 -3.54 -19.33 13.89
C ALA A 226 -2.31 -18.61 14.45
N TYR A 227 -2.19 -18.53 15.78
CA TYR A 227 -1.03 -17.93 16.43
C TYR A 227 0.27 -18.70 16.18
N VAL A 228 0.20 -20.03 16.25
CA VAL A 228 1.34 -20.92 15.94
C VAL A 228 1.82 -20.69 14.51
N LEU A 229 0.93 -20.74 13.52
CA LEU A 229 1.30 -20.54 12.11
C LEU A 229 1.90 -19.15 11.85
N VAL A 230 1.39 -18.11 12.49
CA VAL A 230 1.92 -16.74 12.36
C VAL A 230 3.32 -16.62 12.97
N LEU A 231 3.61 -17.30 14.08
CA LEU A 231 4.90 -17.20 14.78
C LEU A 231 5.96 -18.17 14.25
N VAL A 232 5.56 -19.36 13.79
CA VAL A 232 6.47 -20.42 13.34
C VAL A 232 6.74 -20.33 11.84
N LEU A 233 5.70 -20.15 11.02
CA LEU A 233 5.83 -20.04 9.56
C LEU A 233 5.77 -18.59 9.06
N GLY A 234 5.56 -17.64 9.97
CA GLY A 234 5.58 -16.21 9.63
C GLY A 234 4.41 -15.77 8.76
N LEU A 235 3.30 -16.52 8.65
CA LEU A 235 2.23 -16.27 7.67
C LEU A 235 1.66 -14.85 7.77
N ARG A 236 1.33 -14.22 6.62
CA ARG A 236 0.60 -12.93 6.66
C ARG A 236 -0.81 -13.23 7.14
N LYS A 237 -1.37 -12.33 7.95
CA LYS A 237 -2.74 -12.45 8.47
C LYS A 237 -3.77 -12.87 7.41
N GLY A 238 -3.74 -12.26 6.24
CA GLY A 238 -4.69 -12.58 5.17
C GLY A 238 -4.50 -14.00 4.65
N GLU A 239 -3.25 -14.44 4.48
CA GLU A 239 -2.92 -15.80 4.05
C GLU A 239 -3.39 -16.82 5.08
N MET A 240 -3.01 -16.61 6.35
CA MET A 240 -3.45 -17.47 7.45
C MET A 240 -4.98 -17.56 7.55
N LEU A 241 -5.71 -16.45 7.36
CA LEU A 241 -7.17 -16.43 7.43
C LEU A 241 -7.83 -17.04 6.18
N GLY A 242 -7.07 -17.14 5.07
CA GLY A 242 -7.51 -17.72 3.81
C GLY A 242 -7.21 -19.21 3.68
N LEU A 243 -6.48 -19.81 4.61
CA LEU A 243 -6.18 -21.24 4.55
C LEU A 243 -7.46 -22.08 4.60
N THR A 244 -7.52 -23.06 3.71
CA THR A 244 -8.54 -24.10 3.64
C THR A 244 -7.96 -25.45 4.02
N TRP A 245 -8.81 -26.41 4.37
CA TRP A 245 -8.35 -27.76 4.71
C TRP A 245 -7.69 -28.49 3.54
N ALA A 246 -8.02 -28.13 2.29
CA ALA A 246 -7.36 -28.68 1.09
C ALA A 246 -5.91 -28.19 0.93
N ASP A 247 -5.53 -27.12 1.61
CA ASP A 247 -4.19 -26.54 1.52
C ASP A 247 -3.18 -27.23 2.46
N VAL A 248 -3.65 -28.15 3.32
CA VAL A 248 -2.86 -28.79 4.37
C VAL A 248 -2.79 -30.29 4.13
N ASP A 249 -1.59 -30.79 3.90
CA ASP A 249 -1.29 -32.22 3.95
C ASP A 249 -0.62 -32.53 5.29
N LEU A 250 -1.40 -33.08 6.23
CA LEU A 250 -0.89 -33.43 7.56
C LEU A 250 -0.04 -34.69 7.55
N ASP A 251 -0.24 -35.58 6.57
CA ASP A 251 0.48 -36.84 6.46
C ASP A 251 1.87 -36.60 5.84
N ALA A 252 1.93 -35.77 4.80
CA ALA A 252 3.20 -35.33 4.20
C ALA A 252 3.91 -34.24 5.01
N GLY A 253 3.21 -33.57 5.93
CA GLY A 253 3.74 -32.44 6.68
C GLY A 253 4.00 -31.23 5.79
N GLU A 254 3.06 -30.91 4.90
CA GLU A 254 3.18 -29.85 3.91
C GLU A 254 2.01 -28.86 3.96
N LEU A 255 2.31 -27.59 3.67
CA LEU A 255 1.33 -26.50 3.64
C LEU A 255 1.47 -25.68 2.37
N THR A 256 0.43 -25.67 1.55
CA THR A 256 0.34 -24.83 0.35
C THR A 256 -0.33 -23.50 0.70
N ILE A 257 0.14 -22.39 0.13
CA ILE A 257 -0.37 -21.06 0.49
C ILE A 257 -0.63 -20.26 -0.78
N ASP A 258 -1.73 -20.59 -1.44
CA ASP A 258 -2.17 -20.00 -2.70
C ASP A 258 -3.23 -18.92 -2.52
N ARG A 259 -3.88 -18.84 -1.35
CA ARG A 259 -5.04 -17.97 -1.09
C ARG A 259 -4.85 -17.04 0.10
N GLN A 260 -5.65 -15.98 0.12
CA GLN A 260 -5.72 -15.00 1.20
C GLN A 260 -7.14 -14.47 1.37
N LEU A 261 -7.51 -14.22 2.63
CA LEU A 261 -8.75 -13.56 3.02
C LEU A 261 -8.47 -12.08 3.35
N GLN A 262 -9.13 -11.17 2.64
CA GLN A 262 -8.96 -9.73 2.84
C GLN A 262 -10.27 -8.96 2.79
N ARG A 263 -10.41 -7.96 3.66
CA ARG A 263 -11.52 -7.00 3.63
C ARG A 263 -11.18 -5.89 2.63
N VAL A 264 -11.98 -5.75 1.58
CA VAL A 264 -11.88 -4.66 0.60
C VAL A 264 -13.20 -3.94 0.52
N GLY A 265 -13.23 -2.68 0.96
CA GLY A 265 -14.49 -1.94 1.10
C GLY A 265 -15.44 -2.66 2.06
N ALA A 266 -16.66 -2.94 1.60
CA ALA A 266 -17.68 -3.65 2.36
C ALA A 266 -17.55 -5.19 2.27
N GLU A 267 -16.75 -5.71 1.35
CA GLU A 267 -16.71 -7.13 1.03
C GLU A 267 -15.51 -7.85 1.64
N LEU A 268 -15.73 -9.10 2.03
CA LEU A 268 -14.68 -10.00 2.45
C LEU A 268 -14.37 -10.94 1.28
N LEU A 269 -13.15 -10.86 0.79
CA LEU A 269 -12.73 -11.51 -0.44
C LEU A 269 -11.74 -12.61 -0.11
N HIS A 270 -12.06 -13.84 -0.52
CA HIS A 270 -11.16 -14.97 -0.55
C HIS A 270 -10.62 -15.10 -1.97
N ARG A 271 -9.32 -14.85 -2.17
CA ARG A 271 -8.70 -14.76 -3.50
C ARG A 271 -7.27 -15.30 -3.45
N GLU A 272 -6.73 -15.59 -4.62
CA GLU A 272 -5.34 -16.02 -4.77
C GLU A 272 -4.34 -14.97 -4.24
N THR A 273 -3.15 -15.43 -3.89
CA THR A 273 -2.06 -14.56 -3.51
C THR A 273 -1.61 -13.72 -4.71
N LYS A 274 -0.97 -12.57 -4.44
CA LYS A 274 -0.66 -11.59 -5.49
C LYS A 274 0.40 -12.08 -6.48
N THR A 275 1.18 -13.11 -6.14
CA THR A 275 2.38 -13.49 -6.91
C THR A 275 2.56 -15.00 -6.89
N ALA A 276 2.79 -15.62 -8.05
CA ALA A 276 3.12 -17.05 -8.17
C ALA A 276 4.29 -17.49 -7.28
N ALA A 277 5.26 -16.59 -7.03
CA ALA A 277 6.38 -16.84 -6.12
C ALA A 277 5.99 -16.98 -4.64
N SER A 278 4.74 -16.66 -4.27
CA SER A 278 4.22 -16.81 -2.91
C SER A 278 3.51 -18.15 -2.69
N ASP A 279 3.25 -18.93 -3.75
CA ASP A 279 2.46 -20.17 -3.73
C ASP A 279 3.31 -21.41 -3.42
N ALA A 280 4.56 -21.21 -2.98
CA ALA A 280 5.45 -22.30 -2.62
C ALA A 280 4.93 -23.07 -1.41
N THR A 281 4.93 -24.39 -1.53
CA THR A 281 4.70 -25.32 -0.42
C THR A 281 5.75 -25.10 0.66
N LEU A 282 5.30 -25.01 1.91
CA LEU A 282 6.15 -24.92 3.08
C LEU A 282 6.13 -26.24 3.84
N PRO A 283 7.27 -26.68 4.40
CA PRO A 283 7.25 -27.75 5.38
C PRO A 283 6.44 -27.29 6.60
N LEU A 284 5.66 -28.20 7.17
CA LEU A 284 4.77 -27.98 8.29
C LEU A 284 5.37 -28.68 9.53
N PRO A 285 6.08 -27.95 10.42
CA PRO A 285 6.67 -28.54 11.61
C PRO A 285 5.61 -29.18 12.53
N ASP A 286 6.02 -30.15 13.35
CA ASP A 286 5.12 -30.90 14.25
C ASP A 286 4.26 -30.01 15.17
N ILE A 287 4.82 -28.88 15.63
CA ILE A 287 4.06 -27.93 16.44
C ILE A 287 2.86 -27.34 15.67
N CYS A 288 2.98 -27.20 14.35
CA CYS A 288 1.91 -26.73 13.48
C CYS A 288 0.89 -27.83 13.17
N THR A 289 1.32 -29.06 12.89
CA THR A 289 0.42 -30.20 12.64
C THR A 289 -0.46 -30.46 13.87
N VAL A 290 0.14 -30.57 15.05
CA VAL A 290 -0.58 -30.76 16.33
C VAL A 290 -1.56 -29.62 16.60
N ALA A 291 -1.19 -28.38 16.28
CA ALA A 291 -2.08 -27.24 16.46
C ALA A 291 -3.27 -27.27 15.47
N LEU A 292 -3.03 -27.68 14.23
CA LEU A 292 -4.07 -27.82 13.20
C LEU A 292 -5.04 -28.96 13.52
N ASP A 293 -4.57 -30.09 14.04
CA ASP A 293 -5.44 -31.19 14.48
C ASP A 293 -6.38 -30.76 15.61
N ARG A 294 -5.84 -30.06 16.61
CA ARG A 294 -6.66 -29.45 17.68
C ARG A 294 -7.71 -28.51 17.10
N ARG A 295 -7.33 -27.71 16.10
CA ARG A 295 -8.26 -26.80 15.43
C ARG A 295 -9.35 -27.56 14.67
N ARG A 296 -9.01 -28.66 13.99
CA ARG A 296 -9.97 -29.53 13.30
C ARG A 296 -11.01 -30.08 14.27
N ALA A 297 -10.56 -30.64 15.40
CA ALA A 297 -11.44 -31.14 16.45
C ALA A 297 -12.36 -30.03 17.01
N ALA A 298 -11.81 -28.88 17.37
CA ALA A 298 -12.58 -27.75 17.89
C ALA A 298 -13.60 -27.20 16.87
N GLN A 299 -13.28 -27.22 15.58
CA GLN A 299 -14.20 -26.81 14.52
C GLN A 299 -15.37 -27.78 14.36
N THR A 300 -15.11 -29.09 14.45
CA THR A 300 -16.16 -30.13 14.44
C THR A 300 -17.10 -29.94 15.64
N THR A 301 -16.56 -29.80 16.86
CA THR A 301 -17.38 -29.55 18.05
C THR A 301 -18.22 -28.27 17.91
N ALA A 302 -17.65 -27.20 17.35
CA ALA A 302 -18.39 -25.96 17.10
C ALA A 302 -19.50 -26.12 16.04
N ARG A 303 -19.26 -26.95 15.02
CA ARG A 303 -20.25 -27.30 14.00
C ARG A 303 -21.42 -28.05 14.60
N ASP A 304 -21.14 -29.08 15.41
CA ASP A 304 -22.17 -29.89 16.06
C ASP A 304 -23.00 -29.03 17.04
N ALA A 305 -22.33 -28.17 17.81
CA ALA A 305 -23.00 -27.24 18.72
C ALA A 305 -23.84 -26.17 18.01
N ALA A 306 -23.43 -25.71 16.82
CA ALA A 306 -24.17 -24.72 16.05
C ALA A 306 -25.35 -25.32 15.27
N GLY A 307 -25.30 -26.62 14.96
CA GLY A 307 -26.36 -27.34 14.24
C GLY A 307 -26.78 -26.61 12.95
N PRO A 308 -28.08 -26.32 12.75
CA PRO A 308 -28.58 -25.63 11.55
C PRO A 308 -28.04 -24.21 11.35
N ALA A 309 -27.53 -23.55 12.41
CA ALA A 309 -26.95 -22.21 12.30
C ALA A 309 -25.53 -22.22 11.71
N TRP A 310 -24.92 -23.41 11.55
CA TRP A 310 -23.60 -23.54 10.94
C TRP A 310 -23.63 -23.18 9.45
N GLN A 311 -22.69 -22.35 9.03
CA GLN A 311 -22.48 -22.01 7.63
C GLN A 311 -21.29 -22.80 7.10
N PRO A 312 -21.50 -23.72 6.13
CA PRO A 312 -20.41 -24.47 5.53
C PRO A 312 -19.34 -23.57 4.92
N SER A 313 -18.08 -23.94 5.13
CA SER A 313 -16.92 -23.24 4.61
C SER A 313 -15.72 -24.19 4.62
N GLU A 314 -14.89 -24.12 3.59
CA GLU A 314 -13.64 -24.88 3.50
C GLU A 314 -12.51 -24.30 4.37
N LEU A 315 -12.71 -23.11 4.95
CA LEU A 315 -11.69 -22.42 5.74
C LEU A 315 -11.38 -23.14 7.05
N ILE A 316 -10.09 -23.16 7.40
CA ILE A 316 -9.61 -23.66 8.69
C ILE A 316 -10.07 -22.74 9.82
N PHE A 317 -9.99 -21.43 9.61
CA PHE A 317 -10.29 -20.41 10.63
C PHE A 317 -11.67 -19.80 10.41
N THR A 318 -12.63 -20.32 11.17
CA THR A 318 -14.01 -19.88 11.16
C THR A 318 -14.45 -19.39 12.53
N THR A 319 -15.49 -18.58 12.56
CA THR A 319 -16.26 -18.27 13.77
C THR A 319 -16.99 -19.52 14.27
N ARG A 320 -17.57 -19.46 15.47
CA ARG A 320 -18.40 -20.54 16.04
C ARG A 320 -19.62 -20.95 15.19
N TYR A 321 -19.97 -20.18 14.17
CA TYR A 321 -21.07 -20.46 13.24
C TYR A 321 -20.57 -20.78 11.82
N GLY A 322 -19.29 -21.13 11.64
CA GLY A 322 -18.73 -21.50 10.33
C GLY A 322 -18.39 -20.33 9.39
N ARG A 323 -18.74 -19.09 9.75
CA ARG A 323 -18.40 -17.91 8.95
C ARG A 323 -16.90 -17.60 8.98
N PRO A 324 -16.33 -16.98 7.93
CA PRO A 324 -14.94 -16.55 7.93
C PRO A 324 -14.63 -15.56 9.07
N VAL A 325 -13.44 -15.67 9.66
CA VAL A 325 -13.00 -14.71 10.70
C VAL A 325 -12.60 -13.39 10.05
N GLU A 326 -13.25 -12.31 10.49
CA GLU A 326 -12.94 -10.96 10.01
C GLU A 326 -11.48 -10.55 10.32
N PRO A 327 -10.69 -10.09 9.33
CA PRO A 327 -9.30 -9.68 9.55
C PRO A 327 -9.09 -8.60 10.62
N ARG A 328 -10.07 -7.74 10.85
CA ARG A 328 -10.03 -6.77 11.97
C ARG A 328 -10.27 -7.43 13.33
N ASN A 329 -11.10 -8.46 13.40
CA ASN A 329 -11.34 -9.19 14.65
C ASN A 329 -10.11 -10.00 15.05
N PHE A 330 -9.39 -10.60 14.10
CA PHE A 330 -8.12 -11.27 14.38
C PHE A 330 -7.10 -10.36 15.07
N ASN A 331 -6.99 -9.09 14.64
CA ASN A 331 -6.14 -8.12 15.34
C ASN A 331 -6.59 -7.89 16.80
N ARG A 332 -7.90 -7.83 17.05
CA ARG A 332 -8.43 -7.63 18.42
C ARG A 332 -8.18 -8.85 19.30
N PHE A 333 -8.32 -10.06 18.75
CA PHE A 333 -8.00 -11.30 19.46
C PHE A 333 -6.51 -11.36 19.79
N TRP A 334 -5.66 -11.05 18.82
CA TRP A 334 -4.21 -10.92 19.01
C TRP A 334 -3.85 -9.93 20.13
N ASP A 335 -4.41 -8.72 20.10
CA ASP A 335 -4.13 -7.68 21.11
C ASP A 335 -4.57 -8.13 22.51
N ARG A 336 -5.76 -8.73 22.64
CA ARG A 336 -6.26 -9.29 23.90
C ARG A 336 -5.39 -10.44 24.40
N ARG A 337 -4.86 -11.26 23.49
CA ARG A 337 -3.98 -12.37 23.86
C ARG A 337 -2.61 -11.87 24.32
N CYS A 338 -2.09 -10.79 23.74
CA CYS A 338 -0.88 -10.15 24.25
C CYS A 338 -1.06 -9.71 25.72
N ASP A 339 -2.23 -9.14 26.04
CA ASP A 339 -2.57 -8.70 27.40
C ASP A 339 -2.66 -9.88 28.37
N ALA A 340 -3.39 -10.92 27.99
CA ALA A 340 -3.59 -12.10 28.82
C ALA A 340 -2.28 -12.86 29.10
N ALA A 341 -1.37 -12.91 28.11
CA ALA A 341 -0.05 -13.53 28.26
C ALA A 341 0.98 -12.64 28.99
N GLY A 342 0.63 -11.38 29.29
CA GLY A 342 1.57 -10.44 29.92
C GLY A 342 2.80 -10.14 29.05
N VAL A 343 2.64 -10.11 27.72
CA VAL A 343 3.73 -9.83 26.77
C VAL A 343 3.56 -8.46 26.12
N ARG A 344 4.65 -7.88 25.61
CA ARG A 344 4.60 -6.58 24.94
C ARG A 344 3.66 -6.64 23.73
N ARG A 345 2.76 -5.66 23.57
CA ARG A 345 1.93 -5.60 22.36
C ARG A 345 2.78 -5.32 21.11
N ILE A 346 2.71 -6.22 20.14
CA ILE A 346 3.22 -6.05 18.77
C ILE A 346 2.07 -6.26 17.79
N THR A 347 2.19 -5.78 16.55
CA THR A 347 1.17 -6.08 15.54
C THR A 347 1.34 -7.48 14.99
N VAL A 348 0.27 -8.11 14.49
CA VAL A 348 0.34 -9.41 13.77
C VAL A 348 1.36 -9.36 12.63
N ARG A 349 1.50 -8.20 11.96
CA ARG A 349 2.50 -8.01 10.91
C ARG A 349 3.94 -8.00 11.45
N ASP A 350 4.14 -7.53 12.67
CA ASP A 350 5.44 -7.56 13.33
C ASP A 350 5.77 -8.96 13.86
N ALA A 351 4.78 -9.85 14.06
CA ALA A 351 5.02 -11.25 14.41
C ALA A 351 5.82 -12.01 13.34
N ARG A 352 5.71 -11.65 12.05
CA ARG A 352 6.60 -12.19 11.00
C ARG A 352 8.06 -11.81 11.24
N ARG A 353 8.33 -10.66 11.88
CA ARG A 353 9.69 -10.27 12.29
C ARG A 353 10.13 -11.04 13.53
N THR A 354 9.21 -11.37 14.45
CA THR A 354 9.49 -12.33 15.52
C THR A 354 9.94 -13.67 14.93
N CYS A 355 9.16 -14.26 14.02
CA CYS A 355 9.55 -15.49 13.30
C CYS A 355 10.95 -15.38 12.68
N ALA A 356 11.23 -14.28 11.97
CA ALA A 356 12.55 -14.04 11.40
C ALA A 356 13.69 -13.95 12.44
N SER A 357 13.41 -13.36 13.61
CA SER A 357 14.36 -13.30 14.73
C SER A 357 14.60 -14.68 15.31
N LEU A 358 13.55 -15.48 15.52
CA LEU A 358 13.66 -16.84 16.04
C LEU A 358 14.48 -17.73 15.09
N LEU A 359 14.25 -17.62 13.78
CA LEU A 359 15.05 -18.35 12.78
C LEU A 359 16.51 -17.90 12.80
N ALA A 360 16.78 -16.60 12.99
CA ALA A 360 18.13 -16.09 13.13
C ALA A 360 18.81 -16.58 14.41
N ASP A 361 18.08 -16.63 15.52
CA ASP A 361 18.57 -17.14 16.82
C ASP A 361 18.87 -18.65 16.77
N LEU A 362 18.23 -19.38 15.85
CA LEU A 362 18.49 -20.79 15.54
C LEU A 362 19.60 -20.98 14.48
N ASP A 363 20.33 -19.92 14.12
CA ASP A 363 21.37 -19.92 13.09
C ASP A 363 20.91 -20.47 11.73
N VAL A 364 19.62 -20.33 11.41
CA VAL A 364 19.09 -20.74 10.10
C VAL A 364 19.71 -19.86 9.02
N HIS A 365 20.18 -20.48 7.94
CA HIS A 365 20.80 -19.72 6.86
C HIS A 365 19.80 -18.68 6.28
N PRO A 366 20.21 -17.41 6.04
CA PRO A 366 19.30 -16.35 5.61
C PRO A 366 18.50 -16.66 4.34
N ARG A 367 19.05 -17.48 3.44
CA ARG A 367 18.35 -17.94 2.22
C ARG A 367 17.17 -18.86 2.54
N VAL A 368 17.34 -19.78 3.49
CA VAL A 368 16.28 -20.68 3.96
C VAL A 368 15.23 -19.88 4.74
N ALA A 369 15.67 -18.97 5.61
CA ALA A 369 14.75 -18.07 6.31
C ALA A 369 13.94 -17.19 5.33
N MET A 370 14.54 -16.71 4.24
CA MET A 370 13.82 -15.97 3.18
C MET A 370 12.72 -16.81 2.52
N GLN A 371 12.98 -18.11 2.29
CA GLN A 371 12.00 -19.05 1.74
C GLN A 371 10.84 -19.28 2.72
N ILE A 372 11.13 -19.63 3.97
CA ILE A 372 10.10 -19.81 5.02
C ILE A 372 9.26 -18.54 5.17
N LEU A 373 9.92 -17.37 5.28
CA LEU A 373 9.26 -16.08 5.42
C LEU A 373 8.70 -15.53 4.12
N ARG A 374 8.78 -16.23 2.98
CA ARG A 374 8.29 -15.83 1.65
C ARG A 374 8.49 -14.33 1.36
N HIS A 375 9.72 -13.85 1.55
CA HIS A 375 10.09 -12.47 1.26
C HIS A 375 10.47 -12.34 -0.22
N ALA A 376 9.84 -11.40 -0.92
CA ALA A 376 10.18 -11.14 -2.33
C ALA A 376 11.56 -10.48 -2.53
N GLN A 377 12.15 -9.94 -1.46
CA GLN A 377 13.42 -9.21 -1.50
C GLN A 377 14.30 -9.69 -0.36
N PHE A 378 15.50 -10.18 -0.68
CA PHE A 378 16.46 -10.70 0.31
C PHE A 378 16.87 -9.67 1.36
N ALA A 379 16.96 -8.39 0.97
CA ALA A 379 17.28 -7.28 1.87
C ALA A 379 16.37 -7.22 3.11
N ILE A 380 15.08 -7.60 2.99
CA ILE A 380 14.13 -7.59 4.11
C ILE A 380 14.53 -8.62 5.18
N THR A 381 15.01 -9.79 4.76
CA THR A 381 15.49 -10.84 5.68
C THR A 381 16.80 -10.39 6.33
N MET A 382 17.73 -9.84 5.55
CA MET A 382 19.02 -9.37 6.07
C MET A 382 18.90 -8.22 7.08
N GLU A 383 17.88 -7.35 6.97
CA GLU A 383 17.59 -6.33 7.98
C GLU A 383 17.33 -6.92 9.39
N VAL A 384 16.93 -8.19 9.49
CA VAL A 384 16.74 -8.86 10.78
C VAL A 384 18.06 -9.42 11.29
N TYR A 385 18.78 -10.17 10.45
CA TYR A 385 20.06 -10.81 10.80
C TYR A 385 21.15 -9.79 11.16
N THR A 386 21.15 -8.61 10.53
CA THR A 386 22.10 -7.53 10.85
C THR A 386 21.91 -6.92 12.24
N VAL A 387 20.72 -7.04 12.83
CA VAL A 387 20.44 -6.58 14.20
C VAL A 387 20.80 -7.67 15.20
N VAL A 388 20.66 -8.94 14.81
CA VAL A 388 21.03 -10.12 15.60
C VAL A 388 22.52 -10.39 15.40
N SER A 389 23.39 -9.49 15.88
CA SER A 389 24.72 -9.96 16.33
C SER A 389 24.44 -10.69 17.64
N SER A 390 24.19 -11.99 17.55
CA SER A 390 23.75 -12.76 18.69
C SER A 390 24.78 -12.61 19.80
N ALA A 391 24.33 -12.60 21.06
CA ALA A 391 25.25 -12.65 22.19
C ALA A 391 26.19 -13.86 22.04
N ALA A 392 25.72 -14.95 21.40
CA ALA A 392 26.50 -16.11 21.01
C ALA A 392 27.57 -15.81 19.96
N THR A 393 27.32 -15.01 18.91
CA THR A 393 28.36 -14.59 17.95
C THR A 393 29.41 -13.72 18.67
N ARG A 394 28.99 -12.81 19.55
CA ARG A 394 29.91 -12.01 20.36
C ARG A 394 30.71 -12.87 21.33
N ASP A 395 30.12 -13.90 21.92
CA ASP A 395 30.80 -14.83 22.83
C ASP A 395 31.76 -15.76 22.08
N ALA A 396 31.37 -16.28 20.92
CA ALA A 396 32.21 -17.08 20.03
C ALA A 396 33.41 -16.28 19.52
N LEU A 397 33.21 -15.02 19.10
CA LEU A 397 34.31 -14.13 18.70
C LEU A 397 35.23 -13.78 19.88
N ARG A 398 34.70 -13.61 21.10
CA ARG A 398 35.52 -13.44 22.31
C ARG A 398 36.37 -14.69 22.59
N ARG A 399 35.78 -15.88 22.49
CA ARG A 399 36.50 -17.16 22.65
C ARG A 399 37.59 -17.33 21.60
N LEU A 400 37.29 -16.99 20.34
CA LEU A 400 38.27 -17.01 19.24
C LEU A 400 39.42 -16.03 19.50
N GLY A 401 39.12 -14.80 19.91
CA GLY A 401 40.14 -13.81 20.30
C GLY A 401 41.05 -14.34 21.41
N SER A 402 40.48 -14.90 22.48
CA SER A 402 41.26 -15.49 23.57
C SER A 402 42.08 -16.72 23.20
N ALA A 403 41.73 -17.41 22.10
CA ALA A 403 42.46 -18.58 21.61
C ALA A 403 43.61 -18.20 20.65
N LEU A 404 43.52 -17.04 20.01
CA LEU A 404 44.54 -16.51 19.08
C LEU A 404 45.56 -15.58 19.77
N ASP A 405 45.28 -15.11 20.99
CA ASP A 405 46.20 -14.37 21.87
C ASP A 405 47.13 -15.29 22.71
N ARG A 406 47.27 -16.56 22.32
CA ARG A 406 48.31 -17.49 22.81
C ARG A 406 49.34 -17.71 21.72
#